data_AF-A0A949UJL9-F1
#
_entry.id   AF-A0A949UJL9-F1
#
_cell.length_a   1.000
_cell.length_b   1.000
_cell.length_c   1.000
_cell.angle_alpha   90.00
_cell.angle_beta   90.00
_cell.angle_gamma   90.00
#
_symmetry.space_group_name_H-M   'P 1'
#
loop_
_entity.id
_entity.type
_entity.pdbx_description
1 polymer ?
#
loop_
_entity_poly.entity_id
_entity_poly.type
_entity_poly.pdbx_seq_one_letter_code
_entity_poly.pdbx_strand_id
1 'polypeptide(L)'
;MNHSASSLDAVLKHYHQQLNERLLLQQDALIDKNITLALQIFNQFQLLMIDHLQVENLILLPLHAEIESPRWPSSLYKLEHDKIIKLMRKAERQLRSIQRHKHTDCRR
;
A
#
# COMPACT_ATOMS: atom_id res chain seq x y z
N MET A 1 -24.25 18.41 -13.37
CA MET A 1 -23.37 17.34 -13.89
C MET A 1 -22.33 17.04 -12.80
N ASN A 2 -22.48 15.96 -12.03
CA ASN A 2 -21.59 15.63 -10.88
C ASN A 2 -21.44 14.11 -10.64
N HIS A 3 -21.69 13.26 -11.65
CA HIS A 3 -21.64 11.80 -11.46
C HIS A 3 -20.20 11.23 -11.39
N SER A 4 -19.20 11.90 -11.97
CA SER A 4 -17.82 11.42 -12.05
C SER A 4 -17.01 11.58 -10.74
N ALA A 5 -17.22 12.69 -10.01
CA ALA A 5 -16.57 12.92 -8.72
C ALA A 5 -17.04 11.90 -7.67
N SER A 6 -18.32 11.52 -7.70
CA SER A 6 -18.90 10.49 -6.85
C SER A 6 -18.29 9.10 -7.11
N SER A 7 -17.95 8.78 -8.35
CA SER A 7 -17.35 7.48 -8.68
C SER A 7 -15.87 7.39 -8.27
N LEU A 8 -15.09 8.46 -8.40
CA LEU A 8 -13.67 8.45 -8.02
C LEU A 8 -13.51 8.33 -6.50
N ASP A 9 -14.29 9.09 -5.73
CA ASP A 9 -14.29 8.99 -4.27
C ASP A 9 -14.65 7.57 -3.79
N ALA A 10 -15.67 6.95 -4.39
CA ALA A 10 -16.05 5.57 -4.09
C ALA A 10 -14.92 4.58 -4.39
N VAL A 11 -14.22 4.73 -5.52
CA VAL A 11 -13.07 3.90 -5.90
C VAL A 11 -11.93 4.07 -4.90
N LEU A 12 -11.57 5.30 -4.53
CA LEU A 12 -10.50 5.56 -3.56
C LEU A 12 -10.84 4.97 -2.19
N LYS A 13 -12.06 5.17 -1.71
CA LYS A 13 -12.55 4.57 -0.45
C LYS A 13 -12.47 3.04 -0.49
N HIS A 14 -12.82 2.42 -1.61
CA HIS A 14 -12.68 0.98 -1.78
C HIS A 14 -11.22 0.52 -1.67
N TYR A 15 -10.28 1.21 -2.33
CA TYR A 15 -8.85 0.94 -2.19
C TYR A 15 -8.40 1.06 -0.73
N HIS A 16 -8.74 2.14 -0.03
CA HIS A 16 -8.36 2.32 1.37
C HIS A 16 -8.92 1.22 2.28
N GLN A 17 -10.17 0.82 2.08
CA GLN A 17 -10.77 -0.30 2.83
C GLN A 17 -9.99 -1.60 2.60
N GLN A 18 -9.72 -1.94 1.35
CA GLN A 18 -9.00 -3.16 0.99
C GLN A 18 -7.53 -3.13 1.48
N LEU A 19 -6.86 -1.98 1.42
CA LEU A 19 -5.51 -1.80 1.94
C LEU A 19 -5.47 -2.00 3.47
N ASN A 20 -6.42 -1.43 4.19
CA ASN A 20 -6.53 -1.60 5.64
C ASN A 20 -6.78 -3.08 6.00
N GLU A 21 -7.71 -3.73 5.31
CA GLU A 21 -8.03 -5.14 5.53
C GLU A 21 -6.80 -6.04 5.32
N ARG A 22 -6.05 -5.86 4.23
CA ARG A 22 -4.84 -6.65 3.96
C ARG A 22 -3.73 -6.36 4.97
N LEU A 23 -3.58 -5.11 5.41
CA LEU A 23 -2.58 -4.78 6.42
C LEU A 23 -2.91 -5.43 7.77
N LEU A 24 -4.17 -5.43 8.20
CA LEU A 24 -4.61 -6.10 9.43
C LEU A 24 -4.36 -7.60 9.37
N LEU A 25 -4.81 -8.26 8.31
CA LEU A 25 -4.59 -9.71 8.13
C LEU A 25 -3.10 -10.07 8.09
N GLN A 26 -2.27 -9.20 7.52
CA GLN A 26 -0.82 -9.37 7.52
C GLN A 26 -0.23 -9.29 8.94
N GLN A 27 -0.72 -8.36 9.76
CA GLN A 27 -0.31 -8.21 11.15
C GLN A 27 -0.75 -9.40 12.00
N ASP A 28 -1.97 -9.90 11.82
CA ASP A 28 -2.47 -11.11 12.48
C ASP A 28 -1.58 -12.32 12.15
N ALA A 29 -1.25 -12.51 10.86
CA ALA A 29 -0.33 -13.57 10.45
C ALA A 29 1.08 -13.43 11.06
N LEU A 30 1.55 -12.20 11.30
CA LEU A 30 2.81 -11.97 12.01
C LEU A 30 2.73 -12.31 13.49
N ILE A 31 1.63 -11.94 14.17
CA ILE A 31 1.37 -12.27 15.57
C ILE A 31 1.36 -13.79 15.75
N ASP A 32 0.70 -14.51 14.84
CA ASP A 32 0.65 -15.98 14.79
C ASP A 32 1.97 -16.63 14.33
N LYS A 33 3.00 -15.82 14.04
CA LYS A 33 4.31 -16.25 13.54
C LYS A 33 4.24 -17.03 12.22
N ASN A 34 3.14 -16.92 11.47
CA ASN A 34 2.96 -17.51 10.15
C ASN A 34 3.55 -16.59 9.07
N ILE A 35 4.88 -16.63 8.96
CA ILE A 35 5.65 -15.72 8.09
C ILE A 35 5.31 -15.93 6.61
N THR A 36 5.03 -17.17 6.19
CA THR A 36 4.65 -17.46 4.80
C THR A 36 3.34 -16.78 4.44
N LEU A 37 2.32 -16.90 5.29
CA LEU A 37 1.04 -16.22 5.09
C LEU A 37 1.19 -14.70 5.16
N ALA A 38 1.94 -14.19 6.15
CA ALA A 38 2.21 -12.75 6.27
C ALA A 38 2.88 -12.20 5.01
N LEU A 39 3.83 -12.91 4.41
CA LEU A 39 4.47 -12.51 3.16
C LEU A 39 3.52 -12.57 1.96
N GLN A 40 2.66 -13.59 1.88
CA GLN A 40 1.65 -13.70 0.81
C GLN A 40 0.67 -12.52 0.85
N ILE A 41 0.11 -12.21 2.02
CA ILE A 41 -0.80 -11.08 2.22
C ILE A 41 -0.07 -9.76 1.95
N PHE A 42 1.18 -9.63 2.40
CA PHE A 42 1.97 -8.42 2.15
C PHE A 42 2.20 -8.17 0.65
N ASN A 43 2.46 -9.22 -0.14
CA ASN A 43 2.59 -9.07 -1.59
C ASN A 43 1.27 -8.59 -2.23
N GLN A 44 0.12 -9.08 -1.76
CA GLN A 44 -1.19 -8.62 -2.23
C GLN A 44 -1.42 -7.15 -1.85
N PHE A 45 -1.08 -6.76 -0.63
CA PHE A 45 -1.11 -5.37 -0.18
C PHE A 45 -0.22 -4.47 -1.07
N GLN A 46 0.99 -4.91 -1.41
CA GLN A 46 1.90 -4.15 -2.26
C GLN A 46 1.34 -3.90 -3.66
N LEU A 47 0.75 -4.93 -4.29
CA LEU A 47 0.11 -4.79 -5.61
C LEU A 47 -1.04 -3.80 -5.54
N LEU A 48 -1.93 -3.97 -4.56
CA LEU A 48 -3.08 -3.08 -4.37
C LEU A 48 -2.65 -1.63 -4.09
N MET A 49 -1.59 -1.43 -3.30
CA MET A 49 -1.04 -0.12 -3.01
C MET A 49 -0.49 0.53 -4.28
N ILE A 50 0.22 -0.22 -5.12
CA ILE A 50 0.72 0.30 -6.39
C ILE A 50 -0.43 0.76 -7.28
N ASP A 51 -1.49 -0.04 -7.39
CA ASP A 51 -2.67 0.30 -8.21
C ASP A 51 -3.38 1.55 -7.66
N HIS A 52 -3.57 1.63 -6.35
CA HIS A 52 -4.13 2.81 -5.67
C HIS A 52 -3.31 4.07 -5.95
N LEU A 53 -1.99 4.01 -5.76
CA LEU A 53 -1.09 5.14 -6.01
C LEU A 53 -1.09 5.55 -7.49
N GLN A 54 -1.25 4.61 -8.43
CA GLN A 54 -1.38 4.92 -9.85
C GLN A 54 -2.67 5.69 -10.14
N VAL A 55 -3.81 5.26 -9.57
CA VAL A 55 -5.08 5.98 -9.71
C VAL A 55 -4.95 7.41 -9.18
N GLU A 56 -4.36 7.60 -8.01
CA GLU A 56 -4.15 8.93 -7.46
C GLU A 56 -3.21 9.77 -8.33
N ASN A 57 -2.07 9.21 -8.74
CA ASN A 57 -1.07 9.93 -9.53
C ASN A 57 -1.58 10.34 -10.92
N LEU A 58 -2.41 9.49 -11.56
CA LEU A 58 -2.90 9.72 -12.93
C LEU A 58 -4.18 10.55 -12.97
N ILE A 59 -5.00 10.50 -11.92
CA ILE A 59 -6.33 11.13 -11.93
C ILE A 59 -6.44 12.20 -10.85
N LEU A 60 -6.20 11.84 -9.59
CA LEU A 60 -6.47 12.74 -8.46
C LEU A 60 -5.46 13.89 -8.36
N LEU A 61 -4.16 13.61 -8.46
CA LEU A 61 -3.11 14.61 -8.28
C LEU A 61 -3.11 15.70 -9.37
N PRO A 62 -3.41 15.40 -10.66
CA PRO A 62 -3.65 16.42 -11.67
C PRO A 62 -4.81 17.35 -11.29
N LEU A 63 -5.97 16.81 -10.90
CA LEU A 63 -7.12 17.60 -10.47
C LEU A 63 -6.81 18.45 -9.22
N HIS A 64 -6.07 17.87 -8.27
CA HIS A 64 -5.63 18.58 -7.08
C HIS A 64 -4.64 19.71 -7.40
N ALA A 65 -3.81 19.58 -8.45
CA ALA A 65 -2.86 20.62 -8.85
C ALA A 65 -3.55 21.86 -9.45
N GLU A 66 -4.81 21.75 -9.89
CA GLU A 66 -5.62 22.86 -10.40
C GLU A 66 -6.25 23.71 -9.29
N ILE A 67 -6.16 23.26 -8.04
CA ILE A 67 -6.66 24.01 -6.87
C ILE A 67 -5.74 25.23 -6.65
N GLU A 68 -6.32 26.43 -6.55
CA GLU A 68 -5.58 27.70 -6.47
C GLU A 68 -4.74 27.85 -5.20
N SER A 69 -5.16 27.26 -4.08
CA SER A 69 -4.46 27.34 -2.79
C SER A 69 -4.68 26.07 -1.98
N PRO A 70 -4.10 24.93 -2.40
CA PRO A 70 -4.24 23.69 -1.67
C PRO A 70 -3.45 23.78 -0.35
N ARG A 71 -3.94 23.09 0.69
CA ARG A 71 -3.25 23.05 2.00
C ARG A 71 -1.80 22.57 1.88
N TRP A 72 -1.56 21.63 0.97
CA TRP A 72 -0.23 21.09 0.65
C TRP A 72 -0.07 21.00 -0.86
N PRO A 73 1.15 21.16 -1.42
CA PRO A 73 1.35 21.03 -2.85
C PRO A 73 1.23 19.55 -3.31
N SER A 74 0.74 19.31 -4.53
CA SER A 74 0.65 17.96 -5.13
C SER A 74 1.99 17.20 -5.14
N SER A 75 3.10 17.93 -5.20
CA SER A 75 4.46 17.36 -5.14
C SER A 75 4.75 16.66 -3.80
N LEU A 76 4.20 17.14 -2.69
CA LEU A 76 4.38 16.51 -1.38
C LEU A 76 3.76 15.11 -1.37
N TYR A 77 2.56 14.97 -1.93
CA TYR A 77 1.89 13.67 -2.03
C TYR A 77 2.70 12.68 -2.87
N LYS A 78 3.26 13.10 -4.01
CA LYS A 78 4.17 12.25 -4.81
C LYS A 78 5.39 11.78 -4.01
N LEU A 79 5.99 12.65 -3.20
CA LEU A 79 7.13 12.29 -2.36
C LEU A 79 6.73 11.28 -1.26
N GLU A 80 5.54 11.43 -0.67
CA GLU A 80 5.02 10.44 0.27
C GLU A 80 4.74 9.09 -0.42
N HIS A 81 4.27 9.08 -1.67
CA HIS A 81 4.10 7.84 -2.46
C HIS A 81 5.45 7.12 -2.66
N ASP A 82 6.50 7.85 -3.03
CA ASP A 82 7.85 7.30 -3.17
C ASP A 82 8.39 6.71 -1.86
N LYS A 83 8.12 7.38 -0.74
CA LYS A 83 8.50 6.94 0.60
C LYS A 83 7.75 5.66 1.00
N ILE A 84 6.44 5.58 0.73
CA ILE A 84 5.64 4.37 0.95
C ILE A 84 6.23 3.20 0.18
N ILE A 85 6.56 3.38 -1.11
CA ILE A 85 7.19 2.33 -1.94
C ILE A 85 8.53 1.87 -1.35
N LYS A 86 9.38 2.80 -0.89
CA LYS A 86 10.66 2.46 -0.24
C LYS A 86 10.45 1.66 1.05
N LEU A 87 9.47 2.04 1.86
CA LEU A 87 9.13 1.34 3.10
C LEU A 87 8.60 -0.07 2.82
N MET A 88 7.73 -0.23 1.82
CA MET A 88 7.23 -1.55 1.42
C MET A 88 8.36 -2.49 0.99
N ARG A 89 9.28 -2.01 0.15
CA ARG A 89 10.46 -2.80 -0.27
C ARG A 89 11.36 -3.18 0.92
N LYS A 90 11.50 -2.29 1.91
CA LYS A 90 12.26 -2.59 3.13
C LYS A 90 11.58 -3.69 3.94
N ALA A 91 10.28 -3.58 4.16
CA ALA A 91 9.49 -4.57 4.91
C ALA A 91 9.51 -5.93 4.22
N GLU A 92 9.33 -5.99 2.89
CA GLU A 92 9.38 -7.23 2.13
C GLU A 92 10.74 -7.95 2.28
N ARG A 93 11.86 -7.20 2.17
CA ARG A 93 13.20 -7.76 2.39
C ARG A 93 13.37 -8.35 3.78
N GLN A 94 12.83 -7.68 4.81
CA GLN A 94 12.88 -8.16 6.19
C GLN A 94 12.06 -9.44 6.35
N LEU A 95 10.83 -9.48 5.85
CA LEU A 95 9.96 -10.67 5.89
C LEU A 95 10.60 -11.87 5.19
N ARG A 96 11.16 -11.66 3.99
CA ARG A 96 11.87 -12.72 3.25
C ARG A 96 13.12 -13.19 3.99
N SER A 97 13.84 -12.29 4.67
CA SER A 97 14.97 -12.67 5.50
C SER A 97 14.54 -13.61 6.64
N ILE A 98 13.47 -13.25 7.36
CA ILE A 98 12.92 -14.06 8.45
C ILE A 98 12.47 -15.44 7.93
N GLN A 99 11.79 -15.48 6.78
CA GLN A 99 11.35 -16.73 6.17
C GLN A 99 12.53 -17.68 5.87
N ARG A 100 13.64 -17.15 5.32
CA ARG A 100 14.83 -17.95 5.02
C ARG A 100 15.49 -18.53 6.27
N HIS A 101 15.58 -17.76 7.36
CA HIS A 101 16.19 -18.24 8.60
C HIS A 101 15.38 -19.38 9.25
N LYS A 102 14.04 -19.34 9.17
CA LYS A 102 13.20 -20.47 9.62
C LYS A 102 13.46 -21.76 8.83
N HIS A 103 13.84 -21.66 7.56
CA HIS A 103 14.15 -22.84 6.74
C HIS A 103 15.54 -23.43 7.02
N THR A 104 16.50 -22.65 7.53
CA THR A 104 17.85 -23.15 7.86
C THR A 104 17.91 -23.82 9.23
N ASP A 105 17.10 -23.39 10.20
CA ASP A 105 17.09 -23.98 11.55
C ASP A 105 16.37 -25.34 11.63
N CYS A 106 15.44 -25.64 10.70
CA CYS A 106 14.71 -26.91 10.69
C CYS A 106 15.48 -28.08 10.00
N ARG A 107 16.73 -27.85 9.55
CA ARG A 107 17.59 -28.85 8.90
C ARG A 107 18.78 -29.30 9.76
N ARG A 108 18.78 -28.98 11.05
CA ARG A 108 19.78 -29.46 12.03
C ARG A 108 19.19 -30.50 12.95
#